data_AF-A0A7M3X0Z9-F1
#
_entry.id   AF-A0A7M3X0Z9-F1
#
_cell.length_a   1.000
_cell.length_b   1.000
_cell.length_c   1.000
_cell.angle_alpha   90.00
_cell.angle_beta   90.00
_cell.angle_gamma   90.00
#
_symmetry.space_group_name_H-M   'P 1'
#
loop_
_entity.id
_entity.type
_entity.pdbx_description
1 polymer ?
#
loop_
_entity_poly.entity_id
_entity_poly.type
_entity_poly.pdbx_seq_one_letter_code
_entity_poly.pdbx_strand_id
1 'polypeptide(L)'
;AYAEATVPKLTLVTRKAYGGAYLAMSCKHLQSDYNVAWPTAELAVMGADGAVNIIHRREINAVPDEEKEGVRQQLVAEYKAKFGDPYVAARNGWLDDVIEPEESRMRLCRALNILRSKREWSPPKKHGNIPL
;
A
#
# COMPACT_ATOMS: atom_id res chain seq x y z
N ALA A 1 8.21 -9.84 -12.30
CA ALA A 1 8.91 -8.61 -12.73
C ALA A 1 9.55 -7.89 -11.54
N TYR A 2 8.80 -7.16 -10.70
CA TYR A 2 9.40 -6.37 -9.59
C TYR A 2 10.28 -7.17 -8.63
N ALA A 3 9.82 -8.34 -8.20
CA ALA A 3 10.58 -9.22 -7.29
C ALA A 3 11.88 -9.80 -7.87
N GLU A 4 12.06 -9.77 -9.20
CA GLU A 4 13.29 -10.25 -9.85
C GLU A 4 14.24 -9.11 -10.19
N ALA A 5 13.75 -7.87 -10.24
CA ALA A 5 14.52 -6.72 -10.65
C ALA A 5 15.54 -6.31 -9.56
N THR A 6 16.82 -6.28 -9.92
CA THR A 6 17.94 -5.90 -9.05
C THR A 6 18.35 -4.42 -9.17
N VAL A 7 17.74 -3.69 -10.10
CA VAL A 7 17.93 -2.24 -10.25
C VAL A 7 17.41 -1.47 -9.03
N PRO A 8 17.81 -0.20 -8.84
CA PRO A 8 17.17 0.69 -7.88
C PRO A 8 15.66 0.79 -8.13
N LYS A 9 14.85 0.51 -7.11
CA LYS A 9 13.39 0.58 -7.14
C LYS A 9 12.90 1.59 -6.11
N LEU A 10 12.18 2.60 -6.57
CA LEU A 10 11.58 3.63 -5.73
C LEU A 10 10.08 3.64 -5.98
N THR A 11 9.30 3.72 -4.91
CA THR A 11 7.84 3.72 -4.95
C THR A 11 7.30 4.94 -4.23
N LEU A 12 6.43 5.69 -4.89
CA LEU A 12 5.69 6.80 -4.30
C LEU A 12 4.19 6.50 -4.37
N VAL A 13 3.56 6.27 -3.22
CA VAL A 13 2.12 6.08 -3.12
C VAL A 13 1.44 7.44 -3.01
N THR A 14 0.74 7.85 -4.06
CA THR A 14 0.08 9.17 -4.11
C THR A 14 -1.31 9.17 -3.49
N ARG A 15 -2.04 8.05 -3.62
CA ARG A 15 -3.41 7.91 -3.11
C ARG A 15 -3.72 6.45 -2.76
N LYS A 16 -4.53 5.76 -3.57
CA LYS A 16 -5.07 4.43 -3.23
C LYS A 16 -4.07 3.32 -3.52
N ALA A 17 -3.77 2.52 -2.51
CA ALA A 17 -2.96 1.31 -2.63
C ALA A 17 -3.63 0.17 -1.85
N TYR A 18 -4.43 -0.64 -2.55
CA TYR A 18 -5.23 -1.69 -1.93
C TYR A 18 -4.78 -3.10 -2.30
N GLY A 19 -4.69 -3.97 -1.29
CA GLY A 19 -4.58 -5.42 -1.43
C GLY A 19 -3.47 -5.86 -2.38
N GLY A 20 -3.81 -6.77 -3.31
CA GLY A 20 -2.85 -7.30 -4.28
C GLY A 20 -2.29 -6.23 -5.23
N ALA A 21 -3.03 -5.15 -5.50
CA ALA A 21 -2.53 -4.07 -6.34
C ALA A 21 -1.38 -3.31 -5.68
N TYR A 22 -1.46 -3.05 -4.37
CA TYR A 22 -0.33 -2.49 -3.61
C TYR A 22 0.91 -3.39 -3.74
N LEU A 23 0.73 -4.71 -3.56
CA LEU A 23 1.84 -5.66 -3.69
C LEU A 23 2.44 -5.63 -5.10
N ALA A 24 1.60 -5.65 -6.13
CA ALA A 24 2.02 -5.63 -7.53
C ALA A 24 2.71 -4.32 -7.94
N MET A 25 2.51 -3.21 -7.23
CA MET A 25 3.07 -1.89 -7.53
C MET A 25 4.39 -1.62 -6.79
N SER A 26 5.30 -2.61 -6.80
CA SER A 26 6.66 -2.48 -6.24
C SER A 26 6.67 -2.06 -4.76
N CYS A 27 5.85 -2.68 -3.92
CA CYS A 27 5.92 -2.43 -2.48
C CYS A 27 7.24 -2.92 -1.87
N LYS A 28 7.51 -2.51 -0.63
CA LYS A 28 8.69 -2.94 0.12
C LYS A 28 8.83 -4.47 0.24
N HIS A 29 7.72 -5.21 0.32
CA HIS A 29 7.74 -6.68 0.37
C HIS A 29 8.27 -7.33 -0.92
N LEU A 30 8.27 -6.62 -2.04
CA LEU A 30 8.91 -7.04 -3.30
C LEU A 30 10.30 -6.42 -3.47
N GLN A 31 11.01 -6.16 -2.37
CA GLN A 31 12.39 -5.67 -2.33
C GLN A 31 12.55 -4.29 -3.02
N SER A 32 11.55 -3.44 -2.89
CA SER A 32 11.66 -2.04 -3.29
C SER A 32 12.51 -1.27 -2.26
N ASP A 33 13.45 -0.47 -2.74
CA ASP A 33 14.53 0.11 -1.93
C ASP A 33 14.08 1.33 -1.12
N TYR A 34 13.15 2.10 -1.68
CA TYR A 34 12.64 3.33 -1.07
C TYR A 34 11.15 3.47 -1.36
N ASN A 35 10.32 3.36 -0.32
CA ASN A 35 8.87 3.41 -0.40
C ASN A 35 8.37 4.56 0.45
N VAL A 36 7.78 5.55 -0.20
CA VAL A 36 7.20 6.71 0.46
C VAL A 36 5.76 6.88 0.05
N ALA A 37 5.00 7.57 0.88
CA ALA A 37 3.61 7.90 0.60
C ALA A 37 3.33 9.37 0.86
N TRP A 38 2.34 9.91 0.17
CA TRP A 38 1.75 11.21 0.54
C TRP A 38 0.79 11.05 1.73
N PRO A 39 0.49 12.13 2.49
CA PRO A 39 -0.54 12.11 3.53
C PRO A 39 -1.91 11.68 3.02
N THR A 40 -2.19 11.87 1.72
CA THR A 40 -3.43 11.47 1.03
C THR A 40 -3.48 9.98 0.67
N ALA A 41 -2.45 9.22 1.00
CA ALA A 41 -2.38 7.82 0.63
C ALA A 41 -3.22 6.95 1.56
N GLU A 42 -3.93 6.00 0.97
CA GLU A 42 -4.75 5.01 1.66
C GLU A 42 -4.17 3.62 1.40
N LEU A 43 -3.61 2.99 2.44
CA LEU A 43 -3.04 1.66 2.37
C LEU A 43 -3.90 0.68 3.17
N ALA A 44 -4.63 -0.20 2.47
CA ALA A 44 -5.53 -1.15 3.09
C ALA A 44 -5.64 -2.46 2.29
N VAL A 45 -6.29 -3.48 2.84
CA VAL A 45 -6.53 -4.74 2.11
C VAL A 45 -7.54 -4.52 0.96
N MET A 46 -8.56 -3.70 1.20
CA MET A 46 -9.59 -3.33 0.22
C MET A 46 -10.25 -2.00 0.61
N GLY A 47 -11.12 -1.48 -0.25
CA GLY A 47 -11.91 -0.27 0.05
C GLY A 47 -12.87 -0.47 1.23
N ALA A 48 -13.14 0.61 1.96
CA ALA A 48 -13.92 0.58 3.21
C ALA A 48 -15.31 -0.06 3.06
N ASP A 49 -16.07 0.26 2.01
CA ASP A 49 -17.39 -0.32 1.76
C ASP A 49 -17.35 -1.86 1.64
N GLY A 50 -16.38 -2.38 0.90
CA GLY A 50 -16.18 -3.82 0.76
C GLY A 50 -15.73 -4.48 2.06
N ALA A 51 -14.81 -3.83 2.78
CA ALA A 51 -14.29 -4.34 4.04
C ALA A 51 -15.39 -4.44 5.11
N VAL A 52 -16.21 -3.40 5.27
CA VAL A 52 -17.29 -3.35 6.26
C VAL A 52 -18.34 -4.43 6.00
N ASN A 53 -18.72 -4.63 4.73
CA ASN A 53 -19.70 -5.66 4.37
C ASN A 53 -19.22 -7.08 4.68
N ILE A 54 -17.91 -7.31 4.76
CA ILE A 54 -17.33 -8.61 5.11
C ILE A 54 -17.16 -8.72 6.63
N ILE A 55 -16.52 -7.73 7.26
CA ILE A 55 -16.17 -7.74 8.68
C ILE A 55 -17.42 -7.66 9.57
N HIS A 56 -18.33 -6.73 9.26
CA HIS A 56 -19.53 -6.43 10.05
C HIS A 56 -20.80 -7.07 9.49
N ARG A 57 -20.66 -8.09 8.62
CA ARG A 57 -21.80 -8.74 7.95
C ARG A 57 -22.90 -9.19 8.93
N ARG A 58 -22.50 -9.76 10.07
CA ARG A 58 -23.45 -10.28 11.08
C ARG A 58 -24.15 -9.14 11.82
N GLU A 59 -23.41 -8.09 12.16
CA GLU A 59 -23.91 -6.92 12.87
C GLU A 59 -24.92 -6.15 12.02
N ILE A 60 -24.59 -5.89 10.74
CA ILE A 60 -25.49 -5.22 9.79
C ILE A 60 -26.75 -6.08 9.57
N ASN A 61 -26.64 -7.40 9.51
CA ASN A 61 -27.79 -8.28 9.31
C ASN A 61 -28.66 -8.47 10.56
N ALA A 62 -28.19 -8.09 11.76
CA ALA A 62 -28.95 -8.17 12.99
C ALA A 62 -29.91 -6.97 13.19
N VAL A 63 -29.72 -5.90 12.41
CA VAL A 63 -30.47 -4.64 12.47
C VAL A 63 -31.66 -4.68 11.47
N PRO A 64 -32.79 -4.00 11.74
CA PRO A 64 -33.91 -3.89 10.79
C PRO A 64 -33.47 -3.28 9.44
N ASP A 65 -34.10 -3.72 8.34
CA ASP A 65 -33.71 -3.33 6.97
C ASP A 65 -33.66 -1.80 6.75
N GLU A 66 -34.54 -1.05 7.41
CA GLU A 66 -34.62 0.42 7.33
C GLU A 66 -33.39 1.12 7.93
N GLU A 67 -32.73 0.49 8.90
CA GLU A 67 -31.58 1.05 9.64
C GLU A 67 -30.22 0.55 9.10
N LYS A 68 -30.22 -0.54 8.30
CA LYS A 68 -28.99 -1.18 7.81
C LYS A 68 -28.06 -0.22 7.08
N GLU A 69 -28.60 0.63 6.21
CA GLU A 69 -27.78 1.57 5.45
C GLU A 69 -27.15 2.64 6.36
N GLY A 70 -27.87 3.10 7.39
CA GLY A 70 -27.34 4.04 8.38
C GLY A 70 -26.18 3.44 9.17
N VAL A 71 -26.35 2.22 9.69
CA VAL A 71 -25.29 1.49 10.42
C VAL A 71 -24.10 1.19 9.51
N ARG A 72 -24.35 0.78 8.26
CA ARG A 72 -23.29 0.54 7.27
C ARG A 72 -22.47 1.79 7.02
N GLN A 73 -23.11 2.95 6.83
CA GLN A 73 -22.41 4.22 6.60
C GLN A 73 -21.56 4.65 7.79
N GLN A 74 -22.07 4.47 9.02
CA GLN A 74 -21.30 4.74 10.24
C GLN A 74 -20.05 3.85 10.31
N LEU A 75 -20.20 2.55 10.12
CA LEU A 75 -19.09 1.60 10.12
C LEU A 75 -18.07 1.89 9.00
N VAL A 76 -18.53 2.33 7.82
CA VAL A 76 -17.64 2.76 6.73
C VAL A 76 -16.87 4.01 7.10
N ALA A 77 -17.49 4.99 7.74
CA ALA A 77 -16.83 6.20 8.21
C ALA A 77 -15.77 5.86 9.27
N GLU A 78 -16.08 4.99 10.23
CA GLU A 78 -15.12 4.51 11.22
C GLU A 78 -13.95 3.76 10.59
N TYR A 79 -14.23 2.89 9.63
CA TYR A 79 -13.18 2.13 8.93
C TYR A 79 -12.24 3.09 8.19
N LYS A 80 -12.78 4.10 7.50
CA LYS A 80 -11.98 5.15 6.84
C LYS A 80 -11.16 5.95 7.85
N ALA A 81 -11.71 6.28 9.01
CA ALA A 81 -10.96 7.00 10.04
C ALA A 81 -9.80 6.16 10.62
N LYS A 82 -9.97 4.84 10.72
CA LYS A 82 -8.95 3.92 11.28
C LYS A 82 -7.88 3.49 10.26
N PHE A 83 -8.25 3.32 9.00
CA PHE A 83 -7.39 2.70 7.97
C PHE A 83 -7.20 3.57 6.72
N GLY A 84 -7.80 4.75 6.67
CA GLY A 84 -7.67 5.70 5.56
C GLY A 84 -6.42 6.57 5.63
N ASP A 85 -5.47 6.24 6.51
CA ASP A 85 -4.21 6.96 6.65
C ASP A 85 -3.00 6.07 6.26
N PRO A 86 -1.88 6.68 5.81
CA PRO A 86 -0.68 5.92 5.48
C PRO A 86 0.16 5.56 6.72
N TYR A 87 -0.17 6.11 7.88
CA TYR A 87 0.63 5.98 9.09
C TYR A 87 0.56 4.58 9.69
N VAL A 88 -0.54 3.85 9.49
CA VAL A 88 -0.60 2.42 9.84
C VAL A 88 0.49 1.63 9.10
N ALA A 89 0.68 1.88 7.81
CA ALA A 89 1.72 1.21 7.03
C ALA A 89 3.13 1.68 7.43
N ALA A 90 3.30 2.97 7.71
CA ALA A 90 4.57 3.53 8.17
C ALA A 90 5.01 2.96 9.54
N ARG A 91 4.08 2.80 10.49
CA ARG A 91 4.36 2.18 11.81
C ARG A 91 4.88 0.76 11.71
N ASN A 92 4.44 0.02 10.69
CA ASN A 92 4.90 -1.34 10.41
C ASN A 92 6.19 -1.39 9.56
N GLY A 93 6.78 -0.24 9.22
CA GLY A 93 7.99 -0.13 8.40
C GLY A 93 7.78 -0.47 6.92
N TRP A 94 6.53 -0.60 6.46
CA TRP A 94 6.20 -0.87 5.06
C TRP A 94 6.50 0.34 4.15
N LEU A 95 6.39 1.52 4.73
CA LEU A 95 6.85 2.79 4.17
C LEU A 95 8.09 3.24 4.95
N ASP A 96 9.04 3.82 4.24
CA ASP A 96 10.20 4.49 4.82
C ASP A 96 9.84 5.86 5.40
N ASP A 97 8.88 6.56 4.77
CA ASP A 97 8.46 7.89 5.20
C ASP A 97 7.09 8.29 4.63
N VAL A 98 6.44 9.26 5.27
CA VAL A 98 5.25 9.97 4.76
C VAL A 98 5.66 11.41 4.48
N ILE A 99 5.56 11.82 3.22
CA ILE A 99 6.23 13.02 2.68
C ILE A 99 5.22 13.95 2.03
N GLU A 100 5.44 15.25 2.10
CA GLU A 100 4.54 16.20 1.42
C GLU A 100 4.70 16.11 -0.11
N PRO A 101 3.62 16.31 -0.89
CA PRO A 101 3.68 16.16 -2.34
C PRO A 101 4.79 16.97 -3.03
N GLU A 102 5.05 18.18 -2.56
CA GLU A 102 6.08 19.09 -3.06
C GLU A 102 7.52 18.58 -2.82
N GLU A 103 7.73 17.75 -1.78
CA GLU A 103 9.04 17.21 -1.45
C GLU A 103 9.43 16.01 -2.32
N SER A 104 8.46 15.43 -3.04
CA SER A 104 8.62 14.19 -3.82
C SER A 104 9.86 14.22 -4.70
N ARG A 105 10.05 15.28 -5.50
CA ARG A 105 11.19 15.39 -6.42
C ARG A 105 12.51 15.34 -5.67
N MET A 106 12.63 16.15 -4.62
CA MET A 106 13.85 16.27 -3.84
C MET A 106 14.21 14.94 -3.16
N ARG A 107 13.23 14.27 -2.55
CA ARG A 107 13.44 13.00 -1.86
C ARG A 107 13.77 11.86 -2.83
N LEU A 108 13.06 11.75 -3.96
CA LEU A 108 13.34 10.73 -4.98
C LEU A 108 14.73 10.91 -5.62
N CYS A 109 15.14 12.14 -5.96
CA CYS A 109 16.48 12.39 -6.48
C CYS A 109 17.59 12.01 -5.49
N ARG A 110 17.40 12.29 -4.19
CA ARG A 110 18.35 11.90 -3.14
C ARG A 110 18.45 10.38 -3.00
N ALA A 111 17.30 9.70 -2.94
CA ALA A 111 17.26 8.24 -2.86
C ALA A 111 17.93 7.58 -4.07
N LEU A 112 17.66 8.07 -5.29
CA LEU A 112 18.34 7.58 -6.50
C LEU A 112 19.85 7.74 -6.42
N ASN A 113 20.35 8.89 -5.95
CA ASN A 113 21.80 9.13 -5.83
C ASN A 113 22.48 8.13 -4.88
N ILE A 114 21.84 7.80 -3.75
CA ILE A 114 22.34 6.81 -2.79
C ILE A 114 22.33 5.41 -3.41
N LEU A 115 21.29 5.08 -4.17
CA LEU A 115 21.10 3.75 -4.77
C LEU A 115 21.91 3.52 -6.06
N ARG A 116 22.68 4.50 -6.55
CA ARG A 116 23.47 4.37 -7.79
C ARG A 116 24.44 3.20 -7.79
N SER A 117 24.98 2.85 -6.62
CA SER A 117 25.95 1.75 -6.46
C SER A 117 25.30 0.46 -5.96
N LYS A 118 23.96 0.36 -5.99
CA LYS A 118 23.24 -0.84 -5.55
C LYS A 118 23.75 -2.06 -6.32
N ARG A 119 24.08 -3.11 -5.57
CA ARG A 119 24.38 -4.45 -6.08
C ARG A 119 23.56 -5.43 -5.26
N GLU A 120 22.80 -6.27 -5.95
CA GLU A 120 22.06 -7.35 -5.31
C GLU A 120 22.49 -8.70 -5.87
N TRP A 121 22.57 -9.68 -4.96
CA TRP A 121 22.80 -11.06 -5.33
C TRP A 121 21.49 -11.70 -5.77
N SER A 122 21.57 -12.62 -6.71
CA SER A 122 20.44 -13.46 -7.12
C SER A 122 20.89 -14.91 -7.25
N PRO A 123 20.03 -15.89 -6.91
CA PRO A 123 20.36 -17.30 -7.06
C PRO A 123 20.77 -17.66 -8.50
N PRO A 124 21.83 -18.45 -8.72
CA PRO A 124 22.23 -18.87 -10.05
C PRO A 124 21.17 -19.78 -10.67
N LYS A 125 20.76 -19.48 -11.90
CA LYS A 125 19.75 -20.20 -12.66
C LYS A 125 20.00 -20.01 -14.16
N LYS A 126 19.54 -20.95 -14.99
CA LYS A 126 19.57 -20.77 -16.46
C LYS A 126 18.66 -19.62 -16.89
N HIS A 127 17.45 -19.57 -16.33
CA HIS A 127 16.45 -18.51 -16.48
C HIS A 127 15.37 -18.67 -15.39
N GLY A 128 14.47 -17.69 -15.25
CA GLY A 128 13.25 -17.82 -14.44
C GLY A 128 12.14 -18.63 -15.15
N ASN A 129 11.04 -18.90 -14.45
CA ASN A 129 9.83 -19.53 -15.01
C ASN A 129 8.62 -18.61 -14.74
N ILE A 130 8.57 -17.49 -15.46
CA ILE A 130 7.48 -16.51 -15.33
C ILE A 130 6.19 -17.09 -15.95
N PRO A 131 5.00 -16.77 -15.41
CA PRO A 131 3.74 -17.06 -16.11
C PRO A 131 3.72 -16.40 -17.49
N LEU A 132 3.26 -17.17 -18.50
CA LEU A 132 3.09 -16.74 -19.89
C LEU A 132 1.61 -16.75 -20.29
#